data_AF-A0A7W9PHB4-F1
#
_entry.id   AF-A0A7W9PHB4-F1
#
_cell.length_a   1.000
_cell.length_b   1.000
_cell.length_c   1.000
_cell.angle_alpha   90.00
_cell.angle_beta   90.00
_cell.angle_gamma   90.00
#
_symmetry.space_group_name_H-M   'P 1'
#
loop_
_entity.id
_entity.type
_entity.pdbx_description
1 polymer ?
#
loop_
_entity_poly.entity_id
_entity_poly.type
_entity_poly.pdbx_seq_one_letter_code
_entity_poly.pdbx_strand_id
1 'polypeptide(L)'
;MTTSRTGDPAQAAPPQWHDRKRRMWLFGLVPPTAIVLAVGLVWAFNLLGWQAVSPVWWWIGPLLVYVVLPILDRFFGPDGQNPPDEVMEQLENDPYYRYCVYAYIPFQLVSLVLACYFWTAGDLSWLGVEGGLGLVSKIGLAVSIGAMGGIGINAAHELGHKKDELERWLSKVTLAQTFYGHFYIEHNRGHHVRVATPEDPASARFAESFWAFLPRSVWGSLRSAWRLEQARLGRMGKRPWSIHNDVLNAWLMSVVLWGALAAVFGWQVLPFLVIQAVYGFSLLETVNYLEHYGLLRQRTASGRYERCTPEHSWNSDHIVTNIFLYHLQRHSDHHANPTRRYQTLRSMAGAPNLPSGYASMITLAYLPPVWRRVMDHRVLAHYGGDITRVNIQPGKRDRVLAKYGAR
;
A
#
# COMPACT_ATOMS: atom_id res chain seq x y z
N MET A 1 -0.42 57.81 -38.85
CA MET A 1 -1.50 56.82 -38.62
C MET A 1 -0.97 55.79 -37.64
N THR A 2 -1.58 55.80 -36.46
CA THR A 2 -1.22 55.10 -35.23
C THR A 2 -1.51 53.60 -35.35
N THR A 3 -0.51 52.78 -35.00
CA THR A 3 -0.64 51.34 -34.86
C THR A 3 -1.34 51.01 -33.55
N SER A 4 -2.60 50.57 -33.63
CA SER A 4 -3.35 50.06 -32.48
C SER A 4 -2.76 48.72 -32.04
N ARG A 5 -2.05 48.74 -30.90
CA ARG A 5 -1.73 47.53 -30.13
C ARG A 5 -3.04 46.94 -29.61
N THR A 6 -3.47 45.83 -30.17
CA THR A 6 -4.44 44.94 -29.54
C THR A 6 -3.82 44.43 -28.24
N GLY A 7 -4.38 44.86 -27.11
CA GLY A 7 -3.98 44.37 -25.80
C GLY A 7 -4.21 42.86 -25.72
N ASP A 8 -3.19 42.16 -25.23
CA ASP A 8 -3.33 40.79 -24.73
C ASP A 8 -4.53 40.76 -23.77
N PRO A 9 -5.48 39.83 -23.90
CA PRO A 9 -6.45 39.62 -22.84
C PRO A 9 -5.64 39.23 -21.60
N ALA A 10 -5.71 40.07 -20.58
CA ALA A 10 -5.12 39.80 -19.28
C ALA A 10 -5.50 38.36 -18.89
N GLN A 11 -4.50 37.49 -18.79
CA GLN A 11 -4.67 36.16 -18.22
C GLN A 11 -5.26 36.39 -16.83
N ALA A 12 -6.56 36.15 -16.69
CA ALA A 12 -7.21 36.13 -15.41
C ALA A 12 -6.39 35.17 -14.55
N ALA A 13 -5.88 35.67 -13.41
CA ALA A 13 -5.14 34.82 -12.48
C ALA A 13 -5.96 33.55 -12.25
N PRO A 14 -5.38 32.35 -12.43
CA PRO A 14 -6.13 31.13 -12.28
C PRO A 14 -6.82 31.16 -10.92
N PRO A 15 -8.10 30.76 -10.84
CA PRO A 15 -8.84 30.81 -9.60
C PRO A 15 -8.02 30.12 -8.50
N GLN A 16 -7.86 30.78 -7.35
CA GLN A 16 -7.12 30.22 -6.22
C GLN A 16 -7.84 28.96 -5.72
N TRP A 17 -7.48 27.82 -6.30
CA TRP A 17 -7.95 26.52 -5.87
C TRP A 17 -7.26 26.18 -4.55
N HIS A 18 -8.06 25.75 -3.58
CA HIS A 18 -7.58 25.39 -2.25
C HIS A 18 -7.90 23.93 -1.97
N ASP A 19 -6.87 23.15 -1.62
CA ASP A 19 -7.08 21.78 -1.15
C ASP A 19 -7.78 21.80 0.22
N ARG A 20 -9.08 21.50 0.23
CA ARG A 20 -9.89 21.42 1.46
C ARG A 20 -9.40 20.31 2.40
N LYS A 21 -8.68 19.32 1.88
CA LYS A 21 -8.12 18.20 2.64
C LYS A 21 -6.69 18.46 3.09
N ARG A 22 -6.10 19.62 2.78
CA ARG A 22 -4.67 19.88 3.03
C ARG A 22 -4.23 19.45 4.43
N ARG A 23 -4.93 19.90 5.48
CA ARG A 23 -4.56 19.56 6.86
C ARG A 23 -4.86 18.10 7.24
N MET A 24 -5.80 17.47 6.54
CA MET A 24 -6.21 16.10 6.81
C MET A 24 -5.12 15.10 6.41
N TRP A 25 -4.19 15.45 5.52
CA TRP A 25 -3.06 14.58 5.16
C TRP A 25 -2.18 14.18 6.34
N LEU A 26 -2.19 14.96 7.43
CA LEU A 26 -1.53 14.60 8.68
C LEU A 26 -2.20 13.39 9.39
N PHE A 27 -3.44 13.06 9.07
CA PHE A 27 -4.08 11.83 9.56
C PHE A 27 -3.44 10.56 8.97
N GLY A 28 -2.65 10.68 7.89
CA GLY A 28 -1.74 9.61 7.45
C GLY A 28 -0.71 9.23 8.53
N LEU A 29 -0.52 10.05 9.58
CA LEU A 29 0.32 9.76 10.74
C LEU A 29 -0.41 8.99 11.85
N VAL A 30 -1.72 8.74 11.73
CA VAL A 30 -2.46 7.93 12.72
C VAL A 30 -1.90 6.51 12.82
N PRO A 31 -1.69 5.74 11.72
CA PRO A 31 -1.10 4.40 11.82
C PRO A 31 0.27 4.34 12.53
N PRO A 32 1.28 5.18 12.19
CA PRO A 32 2.59 5.12 12.82
C PRO A 32 2.62 5.73 14.22
N THR A 33 1.55 6.38 14.69
CA THR A 33 1.42 6.87 16.08
C THR A 33 0.42 6.08 16.92
N ALA A 34 -0.29 5.12 16.32
CA ALA A 34 -1.35 4.35 16.98
C ALA A 34 -0.84 3.62 18.22
N ILE A 35 0.41 3.15 18.24
CA ILE A 35 0.94 2.47 19.42
C ILE A 35 1.07 3.41 20.63
N VAL A 36 1.40 4.68 20.42
CA VAL A 36 1.49 5.68 21.49
C VAL A 36 0.11 5.91 22.08
N LEU A 37 -0.92 5.99 21.22
CA LEU A 37 -2.30 6.05 21.65
C LEU A 37 -2.71 4.79 22.43
N ALA A 38 -2.36 3.60 21.95
CA ALA A 38 -2.63 2.35 22.64
C ALA A 38 -1.99 2.32 24.04
N VAL A 39 -0.74 2.75 24.17
CA VAL A 39 -0.05 2.86 25.48
C VAL A 39 -0.84 3.77 26.42
N GLY A 40 -1.25 4.95 25.96
CA GLY A 40 -2.07 5.87 26.76
C GLY A 40 -3.42 5.28 27.17
N LEU A 41 -4.07 4.52 26.28
CA LEU A 41 -5.34 3.86 26.55
C LEU A 41 -5.19 2.68 27.53
N VAL A 42 -4.14 1.87 27.40
CA VAL A 42 -3.83 0.80 28.37
C VAL A 42 -3.59 1.41 29.75
N TRP A 43 -2.75 2.46 29.83
CA TRP A 43 -2.47 3.17 31.07
C TRP A 43 -3.75 3.70 31.72
N ALA A 44 -4.56 4.43 30.96
CA ALA A 44 -5.81 5.01 31.46
C ALA A 44 -6.80 3.93 31.93
N PHE A 45 -6.95 2.84 31.17
CA PHE A 45 -7.85 1.74 31.55
C PHE A 45 -7.38 1.04 32.82
N ASN A 46 -6.07 0.81 32.96
CA ASN A 46 -5.52 0.17 34.15
C ASN A 46 -5.65 1.07 35.39
N LEU A 47 -5.49 2.39 35.25
CA LEU A 47 -5.76 3.36 36.32
C LEU A 47 -7.23 3.34 36.77
N LEU A 48 -8.16 3.12 35.86
CA LEU A 48 -9.59 3.04 36.14
C LEU A 48 -10.05 1.66 36.64
N GLY A 49 -9.12 0.71 36.84
CA GLY A 49 -9.43 -0.65 37.30
C GLY A 49 -9.99 -1.57 36.21
N TRP A 50 -9.74 -1.27 34.92
CA TRP A 50 -10.24 -2.04 33.77
C TRP A 50 -9.15 -2.93 33.16
N GLN A 51 -8.32 -3.56 34.00
CA GLN A 51 -7.18 -4.37 33.56
C GLN A 51 -7.59 -5.60 32.73
N ALA A 52 -8.81 -6.11 32.93
CA ALA A 52 -9.33 -7.22 32.13
C ALA A 52 -9.59 -6.83 30.67
N VAL A 53 -9.85 -5.55 30.39
CA VAL A 53 -10.23 -5.05 29.05
C VAL A 53 -9.06 -4.36 28.36
N SER A 54 -8.16 -3.71 29.12
CA SER A 54 -7.04 -2.95 28.57
C SER A 54 -6.17 -3.70 27.54
N PRO A 55 -5.99 -5.04 27.58
CA PRO A 55 -5.21 -5.75 26.56
C PRO A 55 -5.75 -5.61 25.12
N VAL A 56 -7.03 -5.26 24.95
CA VAL A 56 -7.64 -5.02 23.63
C VAL A 56 -6.90 -3.93 22.84
N TRP A 57 -6.32 -2.95 23.53
CA TRP A 57 -5.63 -1.83 22.90
C TRP A 57 -4.31 -2.22 22.23
N TRP A 58 -3.71 -3.36 22.59
CA TRP A 58 -2.57 -3.89 21.85
C TRP A 58 -2.95 -4.36 20.44
N TRP A 59 -4.24 -4.57 20.17
CA TRP A 59 -4.79 -4.88 18.85
C TRP A 59 -5.25 -3.64 18.06
N ILE A 60 -4.73 -2.46 18.40
CA ILE A 60 -5.13 -1.18 17.78
C ILE A 60 -5.00 -1.16 16.25
N GLY A 61 -4.03 -1.86 15.66
CA GLY A 61 -3.87 -1.93 14.20
C GLY A 61 -5.04 -2.67 13.54
N PRO A 62 -5.34 -3.93 13.91
CA PRO A 62 -6.54 -4.62 13.46
C PRO A 62 -7.85 -3.88 13.75
N LEU A 63 -7.99 -3.26 14.92
CA LEU A 63 -9.16 -2.43 15.23
C LEU A 63 -9.27 -1.25 14.26
N LEU A 64 -8.16 -0.57 13.98
CA LEU A 64 -8.13 0.53 13.02
C LEU A 64 -8.53 0.05 11.62
N VAL A 65 -7.90 -1.00 11.11
CA VAL A 65 -8.07 -1.48 9.73
C VAL A 65 -9.43 -2.15 9.50
N TYR A 66 -9.89 -2.99 10.43
CA TYR A 66 -11.07 -3.83 10.21
C TYR A 66 -12.35 -3.35 10.89
N VAL A 67 -12.25 -2.35 11.79
CA VAL A 67 -13.42 -1.82 12.50
C VAL A 67 -13.57 -0.33 12.23
N VAL A 68 -12.58 0.48 12.61
CA VAL A 68 -12.70 1.94 12.56
C VAL A 68 -12.78 2.45 11.11
N LEU A 69 -11.83 2.08 10.24
CA LEU A 69 -11.81 2.54 8.86
C LEU A 69 -13.07 2.15 8.06
N PRO A 70 -13.58 0.89 8.11
CA PRO A 70 -14.83 0.53 7.44
C PRO A 70 -16.04 1.33 7.95
N ILE A 71 -16.11 1.60 9.26
CA ILE A 71 -17.17 2.43 9.84
C ILE A 71 -17.08 3.86 9.30
N LEU A 72 -15.89 4.46 9.33
CA LEU A 72 -15.67 5.82 8.84
C LEU A 72 -15.95 5.94 7.32
N ASP A 73 -15.51 4.98 6.51
CA ASP A 73 -15.76 4.97 5.07
C ASP A 73 -17.26 4.94 4.74
N ARG A 74 -18.06 4.27 5.59
CA ARG A 74 -19.54 4.26 5.47
C ARG A 74 -20.16 5.61 5.78
N PHE A 75 -19.59 6.38 6.71
CA PHE A 75 -20.15 7.67 7.14
C PHE A 75 -19.69 8.87 6.29
N PHE A 76 -18.46 8.85 5.77
CA PHE A 76 -17.86 10.02 5.10
C PHE A 76 -17.86 9.96 3.56
N GLY A 77 -18.21 8.81 2.96
CA GLY A 77 -18.48 8.69 1.52
C GLY A 77 -17.26 8.94 0.59
N PRO A 78 -17.51 9.05 -0.73
CA PRO A 78 -16.46 9.23 -1.74
C PRO A 78 -15.95 10.67 -1.87
N ASP A 79 -14.67 10.77 -2.22
CA ASP A 79 -13.85 11.94 -2.47
C ASP A 79 -13.90 12.29 -3.97
N GLY A 80 -14.95 13.00 -4.35
CA GLY A 80 -15.20 13.35 -5.76
C GLY A 80 -14.38 14.53 -6.29
N GLN A 81 -13.37 15.03 -5.57
CA GLN A 81 -12.62 16.22 -5.99
C GLN A 81 -11.26 15.87 -6.62
N ASN A 82 -11.11 16.21 -7.90
CA ASN A 82 -9.82 16.22 -8.59
C ASN A 82 -9.24 17.64 -8.57
N PRO A 83 -7.92 17.79 -8.36
CA PRO A 83 -7.28 19.10 -8.54
C PRO A 83 -7.34 19.53 -10.01
N PRO A 84 -7.69 20.80 -10.31
CA PRO A 84 -7.65 21.36 -11.65
C PRO A 84 -6.24 21.27 -12.27
N ASP A 85 -6.17 21.27 -13.61
CA ASP A 85 -4.89 21.18 -14.33
C ASP A 85 -3.97 22.36 -14.02
N GLU A 86 -4.53 23.54 -13.79
CA GLU A 86 -3.82 24.81 -13.61
C GLU A 86 -2.99 24.86 -12.31
N VAL A 87 -3.31 24.03 -11.32
CA VAL A 87 -2.62 24.00 -10.02
C VAL A 87 -1.74 22.77 -9.82
N MET A 88 -1.63 21.89 -10.82
CA MET A 88 -0.90 20.62 -10.71
C MET A 88 0.58 20.84 -10.38
N GLU A 89 1.27 21.69 -11.14
CA GLU A 89 2.69 21.96 -10.93
C GLU A 89 2.95 22.58 -9.54
N GLN A 90 2.08 23.49 -9.10
CA GLN A 90 2.17 24.08 -7.77
C GLN A 90 2.03 23.02 -6.67
N LEU A 91 1.04 22.13 -6.79
CA LEU A 91 0.80 21.07 -5.81
C LEU A 91 1.93 20.04 -5.80
N GLU A 92 2.49 19.67 -6.95
CA GLU A 92 3.60 18.71 -7.02
C GLU A 92 4.89 19.24 -6.36
N ASN A 93 5.11 20.55 -6.41
CA ASN A 93 6.27 21.21 -5.83
C ASN A 93 6.07 21.66 -4.38
N ASP A 94 4.86 21.58 -3.84
CA ASP A 94 4.55 22.01 -2.49
C ASP A 94 5.18 21.06 -1.44
N PRO A 95 6.10 21.56 -0.61
CA PRO A 95 6.84 20.72 0.33
C PRO A 95 5.96 20.15 1.44
N TYR A 96 4.82 20.76 1.75
CA TYR A 96 3.92 20.31 2.82
C TYR A 96 3.50 18.84 2.63
N TYR A 97 3.08 18.47 1.42
CA TYR A 97 2.63 17.12 1.13
C TYR A 97 3.76 16.11 1.24
N ARG A 98 4.97 16.50 0.85
CA ARG A 98 6.17 15.67 0.98
C ARG A 98 6.52 15.42 2.45
N TYR A 99 6.46 16.45 3.28
CA TYR A 99 6.73 16.34 4.71
C TYR A 99 5.72 15.46 5.45
N CYS A 100 4.46 15.39 5.00
CA CYS A 100 3.49 14.45 5.57
C CYS A 100 3.97 13.00 5.44
N VAL A 101 4.49 12.62 4.26
CA VAL A 101 5.03 11.27 4.02
C VAL A 101 6.36 11.08 4.76
N TYR A 102 7.24 12.09 4.78
CA TYR A 102 8.52 12.00 5.49
C TYR A 102 8.33 11.80 6.99
N ALA A 103 7.35 12.48 7.58
CA ALA A 103 7.04 12.37 9.01
C ALA A 103 6.58 10.95 9.40
N TYR A 104 6.02 10.17 8.47
CA TYR A 104 5.63 8.78 8.72
C TYR A 104 6.81 7.93 9.22
N ILE A 105 7.99 8.12 8.63
CA ILE A 105 9.18 7.28 8.83
C ILE A 105 9.72 7.33 10.27
N PRO A 106 10.01 8.50 10.87
CA PRO A 106 10.46 8.55 12.26
C PRO A 106 9.41 7.99 13.22
N PHE A 107 8.12 8.27 13.02
CA PHE A 107 7.06 7.70 13.87
C PHE A 107 6.97 6.17 13.72
N GLN A 108 7.12 5.64 12.52
CA GLN A 108 7.18 4.19 12.28
C GLN A 108 8.34 3.55 13.05
N LEU A 109 9.54 4.15 12.98
CA LEU A 109 10.72 3.63 13.68
C LEU A 109 10.58 3.72 15.20
N VAL A 110 10.06 4.82 15.73
CA VAL A 110 9.76 4.97 17.16
C VAL A 110 8.78 3.91 17.61
N SER A 111 7.71 3.68 16.85
CA SER A 111 6.70 2.68 17.16
C SER A 111 7.24 1.26 17.13
N LEU A 112 8.14 0.93 16.19
CA LEU A 112 8.83 -0.35 16.14
C LEU A 112 9.75 -0.55 17.37
N VAL A 113 10.51 0.47 17.75
CA VAL A 113 11.39 0.44 18.94
C VAL A 113 10.57 0.28 20.22
N LEU A 114 9.46 1.02 20.36
CA LEU A 114 8.53 0.87 21.48
C LEU A 114 7.96 -0.55 21.54
N ALA A 115 7.62 -1.14 20.40
CA ALA A 115 7.13 -2.51 20.37
C ALA A 115 8.18 -3.52 20.82
N CYS A 116 9.45 -3.35 20.40
CA CYS A 116 10.55 -4.16 20.89
C CYS A 116 10.71 -4.07 22.41
N TYR A 117 10.62 -2.87 22.99
CA TYR A 117 10.60 -2.68 24.44
C TYR A 117 9.45 -3.47 25.11
N PHE A 118 8.22 -3.34 24.61
CA PHE A 118 7.07 -4.03 25.21
C PHE A 118 7.09 -5.56 25.03
N TRP A 119 7.75 -6.08 24.00
CA TRP A 119 7.93 -7.53 23.84
C TRP A 119 8.92 -8.13 24.83
N THR A 120 9.87 -7.36 25.35
CA THR A 120 10.98 -7.87 26.16
C THR A 120 11.01 -7.34 27.58
N ALA A 121 10.28 -6.27 27.89
CA ALA A 121 10.17 -5.74 29.24
C ALA A 121 9.66 -6.82 30.22
N GLY A 122 10.43 -7.04 31.29
CA GLY A 122 10.08 -7.93 32.39
C GLY A 122 9.18 -7.28 33.45
N ASP A 123 9.11 -5.95 33.46
CA ASP A 123 8.24 -5.17 34.34
C ASP A 123 7.63 -3.98 33.57
N LEU A 124 6.31 -3.88 33.63
CA LEU A 124 5.47 -2.84 33.07
C LEU A 124 4.51 -2.29 34.14
N SER A 125 4.92 -2.33 35.40
CA SER A 125 4.17 -1.78 36.55
C SER A 125 3.75 -0.33 36.36
N TRP A 126 4.56 0.49 35.68
CA TRP A 126 4.22 1.88 35.33
C TRP A 126 2.99 1.99 34.41
N LEU A 127 2.69 0.93 33.66
CA LEU A 127 1.52 0.81 32.80
C LEU A 127 0.34 0.16 33.53
N GLY A 128 0.50 -0.22 34.81
CA GLY A 128 -0.49 -0.99 35.57
C GLY A 128 -0.59 -2.45 35.11
N VAL A 129 0.47 -3.00 34.52
CA VAL A 129 0.57 -4.41 34.11
C VAL A 129 1.58 -5.10 35.03
N GLU A 130 1.15 -6.16 35.73
CA GLU A 130 2.05 -6.96 36.56
C GLU A 130 3.03 -7.75 35.67
N GLY A 131 4.34 -7.50 35.84
CA GLY A 131 5.38 -8.12 35.03
C GLY A 131 5.41 -7.61 33.58
N GLY A 132 5.69 -8.51 32.62
CA GLY A 132 5.71 -8.18 31.19
C GLY A 132 4.38 -8.44 30.49
N LEU A 133 4.27 -8.06 29.21
CA LEU A 133 3.08 -8.37 28.41
C LEU A 133 2.84 -9.88 28.30
N GLY A 134 1.58 -10.30 28.45
CA GLY A 134 1.16 -11.65 28.12
C GLY A 134 1.30 -11.95 26.61
N LEU A 135 1.40 -13.23 26.24
CA LEU A 135 1.63 -13.65 24.86
C LEU A 135 0.57 -13.10 23.88
N VAL A 136 -0.71 -13.09 24.27
CA VAL A 136 -1.80 -12.56 23.43
C VAL A 136 -1.61 -11.07 23.14
N SER A 137 -1.21 -10.28 24.14
CA SER A 137 -0.89 -8.85 23.98
C SER A 137 0.34 -8.66 23.10
N LYS A 138 1.37 -9.49 23.24
CA LYS A 138 2.56 -9.45 22.38
C LYS A 138 2.23 -9.75 20.91
N ILE A 139 1.36 -10.73 20.66
CA ILE A 139 0.86 -11.05 19.33
C ILE A 139 0.00 -9.90 18.78
N GLY A 140 -0.94 -9.38 19.58
CA GLY A 140 -1.74 -8.21 19.20
C GLY A 140 -0.88 -7.04 18.79
N LEU A 141 0.15 -6.75 19.58
CA LEU A 141 1.16 -5.73 19.29
C LEU A 141 1.93 -6.02 17.99
N ALA A 142 2.37 -7.25 17.75
CA ALA A 142 3.03 -7.65 16.51
C ALA A 142 2.14 -7.47 15.27
N VAL A 143 0.86 -7.85 15.36
CA VAL A 143 -0.09 -7.63 14.28
C VAL A 143 -0.36 -6.13 14.10
N SER A 144 -0.45 -5.34 15.17
CA SER A 144 -0.63 -3.89 15.10
C SER A 144 0.55 -3.18 14.45
N ILE A 145 1.78 -3.55 14.81
CA ILE A 145 3.01 -3.06 14.17
C ILE A 145 3.10 -3.52 12.72
N GLY A 146 2.61 -4.73 12.42
CA GLY A 146 2.50 -5.21 11.05
C GLY A 146 1.47 -4.42 10.24
N ALA A 147 0.31 -4.05 10.81
CA ALA A 147 -0.69 -3.21 10.16
C ALA A 147 -0.10 -1.83 9.80
N MET A 148 0.57 -1.21 10.77
CA MET A 148 1.34 0.02 10.56
C MET A 148 2.41 -0.17 9.47
N GLY A 149 3.15 -1.28 9.50
CA GLY A 149 4.18 -1.60 8.52
C GLY A 149 3.60 -1.75 7.11
N GLY A 150 2.48 -2.45 6.96
CA GLY A 150 1.78 -2.62 5.68
C GLY A 150 1.26 -1.31 5.11
N ILE A 151 0.69 -0.43 5.94
CA ILE A 151 0.34 0.94 5.54
C ILE A 151 1.61 1.77 5.23
N GLY A 152 2.69 1.53 5.97
CA GLY A 152 4.00 2.16 5.72
C GLY A 152 4.61 1.78 4.38
N ILE A 153 4.30 0.59 3.84
CA ILE A 153 4.71 0.23 2.47
C ILE A 153 4.07 1.18 1.46
N ASN A 154 2.88 1.73 1.71
CA ASN A 154 2.31 2.75 0.83
C ASN A 154 3.08 4.09 0.89
N ALA A 155 3.54 4.50 2.08
CA ALA A 155 4.45 5.65 2.18
C ALA A 155 5.76 5.38 1.41
N ALA A 156 6.32 4.17 1.56
CA ALA A 156 7.50 3.75 0.81
C ALA A 156 7.26 3.73 -0.70
N HIS A 157 6.08 3.29 -1.12
CA HIS A 157 5.63 3.24 -2.51
C HIS A 157 5.62 4.63 -3.14
N GLU A 158 4.98 5.61 -2.49
CA GLU A 158 4.95 7.00 -2.95
C GLU A 158 6.38 7.56 -3.12
N LEU A 159 7.24 7.37 -2.12
CA LEU A 159 8.63 7.82 -2.14
C LEU A 159 9.47 7.12 -3.22
N GLY A 160 9.24 5.82 -3.42
CA GLY A 160 10.03 4.99 -4.31
C GLY A 160 9.90 5.39 -5.78
N HIS A 161 8.74 5.89 -6.20
CA HIS A 161 8.49 6.34 -7.58
C HIS A 161 9.17 7.65 -7.94
N LYS A 162 9.65 8.40 -6.94
CA LYS A 162 10.21 9.72 -7.19
C LYS A 162 11.62 9.62 -7.74
N LYS A 163 12.07 10.70 -8.40
CA LYS A 163 13.41 10.78 -9.01
C LYS A 163 14.49 11.14 -8.00
N ASP A 164 14.10 11.79 -6.92
CA ASP A 164 14.97 12.24 -5.85
C ASP A 164 15.63 11.06 -5.11
N GLU A 165 16.95 11.16 -4.88
CA GLU A 165 17.72 10.07 -4.29
C GLU A 165 17.40 9.85 -2.80
N LEU A 166 17.10 10.94 -2.07
CA LEU A 166 16.69 10.85 -0.67
C LEU A 166 15.34 10.15 -0.56
N GLU A 167 14.35 10.50 -1.40
CA GLU A 167 13.05 9.82 -1.41
C GLU A 167 13.20 8.31 -1.69
N ARG A 168 14.02 7.92 -2.67
CA ARG A 168 14.30 6.51 -2.97
C ARG A 168 15.02 5.78 -1.83
N TRP A 169 15.93 6.46 -1.15
CA TRP A 169 16.61 5.90 0.02
C TRP A 169 15.64 5.72 1.19
N LEU A 170 14.81 6.73 1.48
CA LEU A 170 13.77 6.70 2.50
C LEU A 170 12.72 5.63 2.23
N SER A 171 12.38 5.37 0.96
CA SER A 171 11.55 4.23 0.55
C SER A 171 12.15 2.90 1.04
N LYS A 172 13.44 2.67 0.79
CA LYS A 172 14.15 1.45 1.26
C LYS A 172 14.25 1.38 2.80
N VAL A 173 14.46 2.50 3.49
CA VAL A 173 14.41 2.57 4.97
C VAL A 173 13.05 2.11 5.48
N THR A 174 11.98 2.63 4.90
CA THR A 174 10.60 2.34 5.32
C THR A 174 10.26 0.86 5.13
N LEU A 175 10.74 0.25 4.04
CA LEU A 175 10.59 -1.19 3.75
C LEU A 175 11.45 -2.11 4.63
N ALA A 176 12.46 -1.58 5.33
CA ALA A 176 13.40 -2.40 6.10
C ALA A 176 12.72 -3.14 7.26
N GLN A 177 11.71 -2.52 7.89
CA GLN A 177 10.93 -3.13 8.96
C GLN A 177 10.22 -4.41 8.48
N THR A 178 9.55 -4.38 7.33
CA THR A 178 8.75 -5.49 6.82
C THR A 178 9.56 -6.52 6.06
N PHE A 179 10.88 -6.32 5.94
CA PHE A 179 11.79 -7.17 5.16
C PHE A 179 11.37 -7.32 3.69
N TYR A 180 10.57 -6.37 3.17
CA TYR A 180 9.96 -6.44 1.84
C TYR A 180 10.70 -5.57 0.81
N GLY A 181 12.00 -5.35 1.02
CA GLY A 181 12.82 -4.40 0.24
C GLY A 181 12.89 -4.66 -1.28
N HIS A 182 12.66 -5.90 -1.73
CA HIS A 182 12.62 -6.24 -3.15
C HIS A 182 11.43 -5.61 -3.89
N PHE A 183 10.36 -5.25 -3.16
CA PHE A 183 9.21 -4.52 -3.68
C PHE A 183 9.61 -3.21 -4.38
N TYR A 184 10.59 -2.47 -3.84
CA TYR A 184 11.06 -1.23 -4.46
C TYR A 184 11.49 -1.41 -5.93
N ILE A 185 12.16 -2.52 -6.24
CA ILE A 185 12.58 -2.82 -7.61
C ILE A 185 11.45 -3.45 -8.41
N GLU A 186 10.78 -4.45 -7.84
CA GLU A 186 9.69 -5.13 -8.52
C GLU A 186 8.67 -4.10 -8.96
N HIS A 187 8.11 -3.34 -8.03
CA HIS A 187 6.97 -2.51 -8.30
C HIS A 187 7.27 -1.50 -9.42
N ASN A 188 8.39 -0.78 -9.27
CA ASN A 188 8.75 0.35 -10.12
C ASN A 188 9.25 -0.06 -11.51
N ARG A 189 9.87 -1.24 -11.66
CA ARG A 189 10.48 -1.68 -12.93
C ARG A 189 9.87 -2.95 -13.50
N GLY A 190 8.97 -3.58 -12.75
CA GLY A 190 8.35 -4.86 -13.01
C GLY A 190 6.85 -4.73 -13.11
N HIS A 191 6.15 -4.67 -11.98
CA HIS A 191 4.69 -4.60 -11.92
C HIS A 191 4.13 -3.47 -12.78
N HIS A 192 4.59 -2.21 -12.66
CA HIS A 192 4.09 -1.11 -13.51
C HIS A 192 4.21 -1.36 -15.02
N VAL A 193 5.21 -2.13 -15.45
CA VAL A 193 5.41 -2.48 -16.86
C VAL A 193 4.46 -3.60 -17.29
N ARG A 194 4.19 -4.56 -16.41
CA ARG A 194 3.47 -5.80 -16.70
C ARG A 194 2.08 -5.88 -16.06
N VAL A 195 1.64 -4.85 -15.36
CA VAL A 195 0.34 -4.81 -14.67
C VAL A 195 -0.76 -5.20 -15.63
N ALA A 196 -1.71 -5.98 -15.14
CA ALA A 196 -2.78 -6.62 -15.91
C ALA A 196 -2.26 -7.48 -17.08
N THR A 197 -1.09 -8.13 -16.96
CA THR A 197 -0.66 -9.19 -17.89
C THR A 197 -0.45 -10.52 -17.16
N PRO A 198 -0.50 -11.67 -17.86
CA PRO A 198 -0.30 -12.98 -17.24
C PRO A 198 1.07 -13.17 -16.56
N GLU A 199 2.08 -12.42 -17.02
CA GLU A 199 3.46 -12.47 -16.53
C GLU A 199 3.70 -11.64 -15.26
N ASP A 200 2.77 -10.77 -14.88
CA ASP A 200 2.88 -10.00 -13.64
C ASP A 200 2.50 -10.84 -12.41
N PRO A 201 3.41 -11.03 -11.44
CA PRO A 201 3.10 -11.75 -10.22
C PRO A 201 2.05 -11.03 -9.35
N ALA A 202 1.96 -9.70 -9.39
CA ALA A 202 1.05 -8.94 -8.54
C ALA A 202 -0.35 -8.71 -9.17
N SER A 203 -0.57 -9.14 -10.41
CA SER A 203 -1.90 -9.12 -11.03
C SER A 203 -2.73 -10.32 -10.60
N ALA A 204 -3.81 -10.08 -9.87
CA ALA A 204 -4.71 -11.13 -9.40
C ALA A 204 -5.64 -11.65 -10.49
N ARG A 205 -5.86 -12.96 -10.50
CA ARG A 205 -6.60 -13.61 -11.58
C ARG A 205 -8.05 -13.90 -11.18
N PHE A 206 -8.94 -13.83 -12.14
CA PHE A 206 -10.33 -14.26 -11.98
C PHE A 206 -10.37 -15.72 -11.52
N ALA A 207 -11.22 -15.99 -10.53
CA ALA A 207 -11.32 -17.27 -9.82
C ALA A 207 -10.07 -17.72 -9.02
N GLU A 208 -9.04 -16.89 -8.89
CA GLU A 208 -7.95 -17.09 -7.92
C GLU A 208 -8.41 -16.62 -6.54
N SER A 209 -8.10 -17.37 -5.47
CA SER A 209 -8.31 -16.91 -4.09
C SER A 209 -7.12 -16.10 -3.63
N PHE A 210 -7.33 -15.16 -2.70
CA PHE A 210 -6.24 -14.42 -2.06
C PHE A 210 -5.14 -15.36 -1.51
N TRP A 211 -5.53 -16.47 -0.89
CA TRP A 211 -4.59 -17.45 -0.33
C TRP A 211 -3.72 -18.18 -1.37
N ALA A 212 -4.20 -18.31 -2.62
CA ALA A 212 -3.40 -18.84 -3.73
C ALA A 212 -2.55 -17.74 -4.38
N PHE A 213 -3.08 -16.52 -4.43
CA PHE A 213 -2.40 -15.33 -4.93
C PHE A 213 -1.18 -14.98 -4.07
N LEU A 214 -1.32 -14.93 -2.74
CA LEU A 214 -0.31 -14.42 -1.81
C LEU A 214 1.09 -15.05 -2.02
N PRO A 215 1.27 -16.38 -1.94
CA PRO A 215 2.60 -16.97 -2.17
C PRO A 215 3.07 -16.81 -3.62
N ARG A 216 2.16 -16.76 -4.60
CA ARG A 216 2.52 -16.55 -6.01
C ARG A 216 3.06 -15.14 -6.22
N SER A 217 2.40 -14.13 -5.66
CA SER A 217 2.81 -12.75 -5.75
C SER A 217 4.14 -12.56 -5.04
N VAL A 218 4.26 -12.91 -3.76
CA VAL A 218 5.49 -12.73 -2.97
C VAL A 218 6.72 -13.38 -3.62
N TRP A 219 6.65 -14.66 -3.96
CA TRP A 219 7.80 -15.35 -4.56
C TRP A 219 8.04 -14.95 -6.01
N GLY A 220 6.99 -14.66 -6.77
CA GLY A 220 7.08 -14.17 -8.14
C GLY A 220 7.74 -12.80 -8.21
N SER A 221 7.31 -11.89 -7.34
CA SER A 221 7.84 -10.54 -7.16
C SER A 221 9.30 -10.56 -6.76
N LEU A 222 9.69 -11.44 -5.83
CA LEU A 222 11.09 -11.63 -5.49
C LEU A 222 11.95 -12.06 -6.69
N ARG A 223 11.51 -13.10 -7.40
CA ARG A 223 12.23 -13.61 -8.58
C ARG A 223 12.31 -12.57 -9.69
N SER A 224 11.24 -11.82 -9.89
CA SER A 224 11.13 -10.70 -10.83
C SER A 224 12.16 -9.62 -10.52
N ALA A 225 12.16 -9.11 -9.28
CA ALA A 225 13.09 -8.09 -8.82
C ALA A 225 14.55 -8.52 -9.01
N TRP A 226 14.88 -9.77 -8.66
CA TRP A 226 16.23 -10.30 -8.83
C TRP A 226 16.66 -10.34 -10.30
N ARG A 227 15.79 -10.82 -11.19
CA ARG A 227 16.05 -10.86 -12.65
C ARG A 227 16.23 -9.47 -13.24
N LEU A 228 15.42 -8.50 -12.81
CA LEU A 228 15.51 -7.11 -13.24
C LEU A 228 16.85 -6.49 -12.85
N GLU A 229 17.30 -6.71 -11.61
CA GLU A 229 18.60 -6.21 -11.14
C GLU A 229 19.78 -6.92 -11.81
N GLN A 230 19.70 -8.24 -12.00
CA GLN A 230 20.70 -8.99 -12.74
C GLN A 230 20.87 -8.44 -14.17
N ALA A 231 19.76 -8.16 -14.86
CA ALA A 231 19.80 -7.58 -16.20
C ALA A 231 20.36 -6.14 -16.20
N ARG A 232 19.99 -5.31 -15.21
CA ARG A 232 20.53 -3.94 -15.07
C ARG A 232 22.04 -3.97 -14.86
N LEU A 233 22.52 -4.79 -13.92
CA LEU A 233 23.94 -4.89 -13.59
C LEU A 233 24.75 -5.51 -14.73
N GLY A 234 24.19 -6.48 -15.45
CA GLY A 234 24.80 -7.03 -16.66
C GLY A 234 25.07 -5.98 -17.73
N ARG A 235 24.11 -5.06 -17.97
CA ARG A 235 24.31 -3.91 -18.88
C ARG A 235 25.38 -2.93 -18.40
N MET A 236 25.69 -2.93 -17.11
CA MET A 236 26.73 -2.09 -16.50
C MET A 236 28.07 -2.84 -16.33
N GLY A 237 28.19 -4.09 -16.80
CA GLY A 237 29.38 -4.91 -16.58
C GLY A 237 29.62 -5.31 -15.12
N LYS A 238 28.61 -5.23 -14.25
CA LYS A 238 28.70 -5.52 -12.81
C LYS A 238 28.12 -6.89 -12.48
N ARG A 239 28.64 -7.52 -11.42
CA ARG A 239 28.11 -8.80 -10.90
C ARG A 239 26.81 -8.59 -10.10
N PRO A 240 25.82 -9.49 -10.20
CA PRO A 240 24.55 -9.39 -9.44
C PRO A 240 24.74 -9.41 -7.93
N TRP A 241 25.75 -10.14 -7.44
CA TRP A 241 26.13 -10.16 -6.03
C TRP A 241 27.10 -9.02 -5.75
N SER A 242 26.58 -7.82 -5.61
CA SER A 242 27.37 -6.64 -5.24
C SER A 242 26.51 -5.61 -4.50
N ILE A 243 27.15 -4.66 -3.81
CA ILE A 243 26.45 -3.56 -3.12
C ILE A 243 25.65 -2.65 -4.06
N HIS A 244 25.94 -2.72 -5.37
CA HIS A 244 25.21 -2.00 -6.40
C HIS A 244 23.84 -2.61 -6.70
N ASN A 245 23.56 -3.83 -6.25
CA ASN A 245 22.25 -4.47 -6.40
C ASN A 245 21.29 -3.87 -5.36
N ASP A 246 20.26 -3.19 -5.84
CA ASP A 246 19.29 -2.51 -4.98
C ASP A 246 18.47 -3.47 -4.12
N VAL A 247 18.25 -4.72 -4.58
CA VAL A 247 17.58 -5.76 -3.77
C VAL A 247 18.46 -6.15 -2.57
N LEU A 248 19.75 -6.41 -2.81
CA LEU A 248 20.69 -6.73 -1.73
C LEU A 248 20.89 -5.56 -0.78
N ASN A 249 20.96 -4.34 -1.30
CA ASN A 249 21.05 -3.13 -0.49
C ASN A 249 19.83 -2.96 0.44
N ALA A 250 18.61 -3.12 -0.08
CA ALA A 250 17.40 -3.01 0.73
C ALA A 250 17.29 -4.13 1.79
N TRP A 251 17.72 -5.35 1.47
CA TRP A 251 17.78 -6.44 2.44
C TRP A 251 18.86 -6.24 3.49
N LEU A 252 20.01 -5.69 3.12
CA LEU A 252 21.04 -5.34 4.09
C LEU A 252 20.52 -4.33 5.12
N MET A 253 19.74 -3.33 4.69
CA MET A 253 19.09 -2.38 5.60
C MET A 253 18.14 -3.09 6.59
N SER A 254 17.40 -4.10 6.10
CA SER A 254 16.51 -4.91 6.95
C SER A 254 17.30 -5.74 7.98
N VAL A 255 18.39 -6.39 7.54
CA VAL A 255 19.28 -7.17 8.42
C VAL A 255 19.93 -6.28 9.47
N VAL A 256 20.41 -5.10 9.09
CA VAL A 256 21.02 -4.13 10.03
C VAL A 256 20.00 -3.66 11.05
N LEU A 257 18.79 -3.28 10.61
CA LEU A 257 17.72 -2.86 11.52
C LEU A 257 17.36 -3.97 12.51
N TRP A 258 17.07 -5.18 12.01
CA TRP A 258 16.67 -6.31 12.86
C TRP A 258 17.82 -6.77 13.77
N GLY A 259 19.04 -6.78 13.27
CA GLY A 259 20.24 -7.10 14.05
C GLY A 259 20.46 -6.11 15.18
N ALA A 260 20.30 -4.81 14.93
CA ALA A 260 20.38 -3.77 15.96
C ALA A 260 19.28 -3.93 17.02
N LEU A 261 18.03 -4.17 16.61
CA LEU A 261 16.92 -4.40 17.53
C LEU A 261 17.15 -5.66 18.38
N ALA A 262 17.61 -6.76 17.79
CA ALA A 262 17.93 -7.99 18.52
C ALA A 262 19.13 -7.81 19.47
N ALA A 263 20.13 -7.01 19.10
CA ALA A 263 21.27 -6.71 19.96
C ALA A 263 20.88 -5.85 21.17
N VAL A 264 19.95 -4.90 21.01
CA VAL A 264 19.51 -4.00 22.08
C VAL A 264 18.47 -4.66 22.99
N PHE A 265 17.47 -5.33 22.43
CA PHE A 265 16.32 -5.87 23.17
C PHE A 265 16.42 -7.37 23.46
N GLY A 266 17.38 -8.07 22.86
CA GLY A 266 17.52 -9.53 22.93
C GLY A 266 16.87 -10.25 21.74
N TRP A 267 17.35 -11.47 21.47
CA TRP A 267 16.89 -12.30 20.33
C TRP A 267 15.40 -12.66 20.40
N GLN A 268 14.79 -12.54 21.58
CA GLN A 268 13.36 -12.79 21.84
C GLN A 268 12.43 -11.89 21.02
N VAL A 269 12.91 -10.76 20.48
CA VAL A 269 12.12 -9.92 19.55
C VAL A 269 11.95 -10.54 18.17
N LEU A 270 12.84 -11.44 17.74
CA LEU A 270 12.87 -11.96 16.36
C LEU A 270 11.56 -12.65 15.94
N PRO A 271 10.92 -13.52 16.75
CA PRO A 271 9.63 -14.11 16.36
C PRO A 271 8.54 -13.05 16.11
N PHE A 272 8.49 -11.98 16.92
CA PHE A 272 7.51 -10.91 16.76
C PHE A 272 7.84 -10.01 15.56
N LEU A 273 9.12 -9.79 15.27
CA LEU A 273 9.57 -9.13 14.03
C LEU A 273 9.17 -9.92 12.78
N VAL A 274 9.22 -11.25 12.83
CA VAL A 274 8.71 -12.11 11.73
C VAL A 274 7.21 -11.98 11.59
N ILE A 275 6.44 -12.05 12.70
CA ILE A 275 4.98 -11.91 12.66
C ILE A 275 4.57 -10.58 12.04
N GLN A 276 5.14 -9.46 12.51
CA GLN A 276 4.80 -8.14 11.99
C GLN A 276 5.19 -7.98 10.52
N ALA A 277 6.32 -8.54 10.09
CA ALA A 277 6.76 -8.46 8.70
C ALA A 277 5.83 -9.24 7.77
N VAL A 278 5.53 -10.50 8.12
CA VAL A 278 4.63 -11.36 7.36
C VAL A 278 3.24 -10.74 7.24
N TYR A 279 2.70 -10.26 8.36
CA TYR A 279 1.40 -9.59 8.33
C TYR A 279 1.46 -8.29 7.52
N GLY A 280 2.51 -7.48 7.68
CA GLY A 280 2.66 -6.20 6.99
C GLY A 280 2.74 -6.33 5.47
N PHE A 281 3.60 -7.19 4.92
CA PHE A 281 3.62 -7.39 3.47
C PHE A 281 2.36 -8.13 2.97
N SER A 282 1.75 -9.01 3.78
CA SER A 282 0.50 -9.67 3.37
C SER A 282 -0.66 -8.69 3.25
N LEU A 283 -0.68 -7.63 4.08
CA LEU A 283 -1.66 -6.56 3.97
C LEU A 283 -1.52 -5.81 2.64
N LEU A 284 -0.29 -5.45 2.24
CA LEU A 284 0.00 -4.88 0.91
C LEU A 284 -0.44 -5.82 -0.21
N GLU A 285 -0.09 -7.11 -0.14
CA GLU A 285 -0.48 -8.06 -1.18
C GLU A 285 -2.00 -8.24 -1.28
N THR A 286 -2.73 -7.98 -0.19
CA THR A 286 -4.20 -7.94 -0.26
C THR A 286 -4.69 -6.74 -1.07
N VAL A 287 -3.99 -5.61 -0.98
CA VAL A 287 -4.24 -4.41 -1.79
C VAL A 287 -3.92 -4.67 -3.27
N ASN A 288 -2.77 -5.27 -3.60
CA ASN A 288 -2.49 -5.71 -4.98
C ASN A 288 -3.58 -6.66 -5.52
N TYR A 289 -4.06 -7.58 -4.66
CA TYR A 289 -5.08 -8.54 -5.04
C TYR A 289 -6.40 -7.86 -5.43
N LEU A 290 -6.88 -6.91 -4.63
CA LEU A 290 -8.13 -6.19 -4.92
C LEU A 290 -7.97 -5.21 -6.09
N GLU A 291 -6.82 -4.56 -6.22
CA GLU A 291 -6.52 -3.56 -7.26
C GLU A 291 -6.46 -4.14 -8.67
N HIS A 292 -6.07 -5.41 -8.81
CA HIS A 292 -5.84 -6.02 -10.12
C HIS A 292 -6.71 -7.24 -10.40
N TYR A 293 -7.74 -7.49 -9.58
CA TYR A 293 -8.56 -8.69 -9.69
C TYR A 293 -9.24 -8.84 -11.06
N GLY A 294 -8.82 -9.85 -11.82
CA GLY A 294 -9.45 -10.28 -13.06
C GLY A 294 -9.16 -9.41 -14.28
N LEU A 295 -8.42 -8.32 -14.14
CA LEU A 295 -8.13 -7.38 -15.23
C LEU A 295 -7.01 -7.90 -16.13
N LEU A 296 -7.14 -7.69 -17.43
CA LEU A 296 -6.21 -8.13 -18.47
C LEU A 296 -6.07 -7.09 -19.58
N ARG A 297 -4.82 -6.70 -19.85
CA ARG A 297 -4.41 -6.00 -21.07
C ARG A 297 -4.43 -6.97 -22.24
N GLN A 298 -5.11 -6.56 -23.30
CA GLN A 298 -5.17 -7.24 -24.56
C GLN A 298 -3.88 -7.07 -25.35
N ARG A 299 -3.63 -8.00 -26.27
CA ARG A 299 -2.54 -7.88 -27.24
C ARG A 299 -3.04 -7.18 -28.48
N THR A 300 -2.23 -6.24 -28.99
CA THR A 300 -2.47 -5.58 -30.27
C THR A 300 -2.18 -6.55 -31.43
N ALA A 301 -2.53 -6.16 -32.65
CA ALA A 301 -2.19 -6.91 -33.86
C ALA A 301 -0.68 -7.18 -34.01
N SER A 302 0.18 -6.37 -33.38
CA SER A 302 1.64 -6.59 -33.37
C SER A 302 2.11 -7.60 -32.31
N GLY A 303 1.19 -8.20 -31.55
CA GLY A 303 1.49 -9.15 -30.47
C GLY A 303 1.99 -8.53 -29.16
N ARG A 304 2.10 -7.19 -29.08
CA ARG A 304 2.49 -6.46 -27.86
C ARG A 304 1.25 -6.19 -27.01
N TYR A 305 1.40 -6.12 -25.69
CA TYR A 305 0.32 -5.65 -24.82
C TYR A 305 0.00 -4.18 -25.10
N GLU A 306 -1.29 -3.84 -25.06
CA GLU A 306 -1.77 -2.45 -25.10
C GLU A 306 -1.14 -1.62 -23.97
N ARG A 307 -1.08 -0.29 -24.08
CA ARG A 307 -0.51 0.55 -23.01
C ARG A 307 -1.35 0.39 -21.73
N CYS A 308 -0.71 0.46 -20.55
CA CYS A 308 -1.45 0.58 -19.31
C CYS A 308 -2.32 1.86 -19.33
N THR A 309 -3.57 1.72 -18.93
CA THR A 309 -4.59 2.77 -18.88
C THR A 309 -5.38 2.62 -17.58
N PRO A 310 -6.20 3.62 -17.19
CA PRO A 310 -7.02 3.53 -15.99
C PRO A 310 -7.97 2.31 -15.93
N GLU A 311 -8.29 1.69 -17.06
CA GLU A 311 -9.11 0.47 -17.13
C GLU A 311 -8.43 -0.78 -16.53
N HIS A 312 -7.10 -0.75 -16.40
CA HIS A 312 -6.29 -1.92 -16.02
C HIS A 312 -6.04 -2.03 -14.50
N SER A 313 -6.75 -1.24 -13.69
CA SER A 313 -6.73 -1.31 -12.22
C SER A 313 -8.02 -0.79 -11.64
N TRP A 314 -8.46 -1.38 -10.53
CA TRP A 314 -9.62 -0.95 -9.76
C TRP A 314 -9.29 0.28 -8.93
N ASN A 315 -10.16 1.29 -8.96
CA ASN A 315 -10.12 2.46 -8.11
C ASN A 315 -11.06 2.32 -6.90
N SER A 316 -10.84 3.15 -5.88
CA SER A 316 -11.81 3.47 -4.84
C SER A 316 -11.66 4.93 -4.46
N ASP A 317 -12.77 5.66 -4.31
CA ASP A 317 -12.72 7.09 -3.98
C ASP A 317 -13.04 7.38 -2.51
N HIS A 318 -13.05 6.42 -1.58
CA HIS A 318 -13.43 6.72 -0.19
C HIS A 318 -12.46 7.67 0.53
N ILE A 319 -12.96 8.83 0.99
CA ILE A 319 -12.11 9.95 1.47
C ILE A 319 -11.25 9.58 2.68
N VAL A 320 -11.79 8.83 3.64
CA VAL A 320 -11.08 8.48 4.87
C VAL A 320 -9.91 7.56 4.55
N THR A 321 -10.16 6.45 3.88
CA THR A 321 -9.08 5.55 3.44
C THR A 321 -8.09 6.26 2.51
N ASN A 322 -8.54 7.22 1.69
CA ASN A 322 -7.68 8.02 0.81
C ASN A 322 -6.69 8.89 1.57
N ILE A 323 -7.13 9.51 2.66
CA ILE A 323 -6.26 10.30 3.52
C ILE A 323 -5.22 9.40 4.21
N PHE A 324 -5.66 8.26 4.76
CA PHE A 324 -4.79 7.31 5.47
C PHE A 324 -3.75 6.65 4.56
N LEU A 325 -4.11 6.40 3.31
CA LEU A 325 -3.27 5.76 2.32
C LEU A 325 -2.71 6.74 1.28
N TYR A 326 -2.58 8.04 1.59
CA TYR A 326 -2.00 9.02 0.65
C TYR A 326 -2.51 8.83 -0.81
N HIS A 327 -3.84 8.86 -1.00
CA HIS A 327 -4.53 8.64 -2.29
C HIS A 327 -4.19 7.34 -3.04
N LEU A 328 -3.63 6.30 -2.40
CA LEU A 328 -3.35 5.03 -3.07
C LEU A 328 -4.58 4.47 -3.81
N GLN A 329 -5.78 4.70 -3.28
CA GLN A 329 -7.01 4.19 -3.91
C GLN A 329 -7.35 4.83 -5.26
N ARG A 330 -6.71 5.95 -5.64
CA ARG A 330 -6.71 6.49 -7.01
C ARG A 330 -5.67 5.77 -7.87
N HIS A 331 -5.67 4.45 -7.75
CA HIS A 331 -4.67 3.54 -8.27
C HIS A 331 -4.62 3.52 -9.81
N SER A 332 -5.76 3.71 -10.46
CA SER A 332 -5.87 3.78 -11.92
C SER A 332 -5.08 4.93 -12.52
N ASP A 333 -5.11 6.12 -11.89
CA ASP A 333 -4.27 7.24 -12.33
C ASP A 333 -2.80 7.02 -11.94
N HIS A 334 -2.56 6.41 -10.77
CA HIS A 334 -1.21 6.04 -10.35
C HIS A 334 -0.54 5.11 -11.38
N HIS A 335 -1.20 4.07 -11.87
CA HIS A 335 -0.66 3.19 -12.90
C HIS A 335 -0.53 3.84 -14.28
N ALA A 336 -1.42 4.77 -14.61
CA ALA A 336 -1.31 5.53 -15.85
C ALA A 336 -0.17 6.57 -15.80
N ASN A 337 0.10 7.12 -14.62
CA ASN A 337 1.01 8.25 -14.37
C ASN A 337 1.82 8.07 -13.06
N PRO A 338 2.72 7.08 -12.97
CA PRO A 338 3.34 6.64 -11.70
C PRO A 338 4.23 7.68 -11.01
N THR A 339 4.70 8.70 -11.73
CA THR A 339 5.52 9.76 -11.16
C THR A 339 4.72 10.87 -10.49
N ARG A 340 3.39 10.94 -10.69
CA ARG A 340 2.54 11.92 -10.03
C ARG A 340 2.62 11.76 -8.51
N ARG A 341 2.52 12.87 -7.79
CA ARG A 341 2.45 12.83 -6.33
C ARG A 341 1.04 12.56 -5.86
N TYR A 342 0.89 12.01 -4.66
CA TYR A 342 -0.42 11.58 -4.18
C TYR A 342 -1.49 12.69 -4.18
N GLN A 343 -1.13 13.92 -3.84
CA GLN A 343 -2.04 15.06 -3.81
C GLN A 343 -2.56 15.46 -5.19
N THR A 344 -1.90 15.00 -6.27
CA THR A 344 -2.28 15.26 -7.66
C THR A 344 -2.93 14.08 -8.37
N LEU A 345 -3.06 12.92 -7.71
CA LEU A 345 -3.76 11.76 -8.25
C LEU A 345 -5.25 12.02 -8.47
N ARG A 346 -5.80 11.45 -9.53
CA ARG A 346 -7.18 11.70 -9.98
C ARG A 346 -8.04 10.44 -10.03
N SER A 347 -9.34 10.63 -9.81
CA SER A 347 -10.35 9.68 -10.26
C SER A 347 -10.63 9.93 -11.74
N MET A 348 -10.50 8.91 -12.59
CA MET A 348 -10.61 9.03 -14.05
C MET A 348 -11.87 8.33 -14.56
N ALA A 349 -12.57 8.97 -15.50
CA ALA A 349 -13.70 8.35 -16.19
C ALA A 349 -13.24 7.07 -16.94
N GLY A 350 -14.00 5.98 -16.81
CA GLY A 350 -13.68 4.69 -17.42
C GLY A 350 -12.91 3.72 -16.51
N ALA A 351 -12.32 4.19 -15.41
CA ALA A 351 -11.69 3.30 -14.43
C ALA A 351 -12.76 2.44 -13.71
N PRO A 352 -12.57 1.11 -13.62
CA PRO A 352 -13.45 0.26 -12.82
C PRO A 352 -13.30 0.63 -11.34
N ASN A 353 -14.41 0.65 -10.59
CA ASN A 353 -14.41 1.04 -9.18
C ASN A 353 -14.83 -0.11 -8.26
N LEU A 354 -14.13 -0.24 -7.14
CA LEU A 354 -14.52 -1.14 -6.05
C LEU A 354 -15.83 -0.64 -5.43
N PRO A 355 -16.66 -1.56 -4.89
CA PRO A 355 -17.93 -1.19 -4.29
C PRO A 355 -17.82 -0.58 -2.89
N SER A 356 -16.63 -0.56 -2.30
CA SER A 356 -16.36 -0.02 -0.96
C SER A 356 -14.87 0.34 -0.85
N GLY A 357 -14.52 1.07 0.22
CA GLY A 357 -13.14 1.40 0.56
C GLY A 357 -12.27 0.17 0.81
N TYR A 358 -10.95 0.33 0.66
CA TYR A 358 -9.99 -0.78 0.74
C TYR A 358 -10.11 -1.56 2.05
N ALA A 359 -10.33 -0.88 3.17
CA ALA A 359 -10.47 -1.51 4.48
C ALA A 359 -11.56 -2.61 4.48
N SER A 360 -12.74 -2.32 3.93
CA SER A 360 -13.81 -3.30 3.80
C SER A 360 -13.47 -4.39 2.78
N MET A 361 -12.88 -4.01 1.65
CA MET A 361 -12.56 -4.94 0.57
C MET A 361 -11.47 -5.94 0.97
N ILE A 362 -10.50 -5.54 1.81
CA ILE A 362 -9.48 -6.42 2.40
C ILE A 362 -10.15 -7.54 3.20
N THR A 363 -11.12 -7.21 4.06
CA THR A 363 -11.87 -8.22 4.84
C THR A 363 -12.60 -9.20 3.92
N LEU A 364 -13.21 -8.72 2.83
CA LEU A 364 -13.89 -9.59 1.86
C LEU A 364 -12.90 -10.51 1.13
N ALA A 365 -11.71 -10.01 0.77
CA ALA A 365 -10.69 -10.76 0.04
C ALA A 365 -10.19 -12.00 0.81
N TYR A 366 -10.11 -11.92 2.14
CA TYR A 366 -9.77 -13.06 3.00
C TYR A 366 -10.81 -14.18 2.99
N LEU A 367 -12.03 -13.90 2.52
CA LEU A 367 -13.15 -14.83 2.41
C LEU A 367 -13.51 -15.08 0.93
N PRO A 368 -12.80 -15.99 0.21
CA PRO A 368 -12.95 -16.16 -1.24
C PRO A 368 -14.38 -16.38 -1.77
N PRO A 369 -15.30 -17.09 -1.06
CA PRO A 369 -16.70 -17.18 -1.51
C PRO A 369 -17.41 -15.83 -1.52
N VAL A 370 -17.17 -14.99 -0.50
CA VAL A 370 -17.78 -13.66 -0.38
C VAL A 370 -17.16 -12.71 -1.40
N TRP A 371 -15.82 -12.69 -1.50
CA TRP A 371 -15.10 -11.94 -2.52
C TRP A 371 -15.65 -12.19 -3.92
N ARG A 372 -15.75 -13.46 -4.34
CA ARG A 372 -16.24 -13.82 -5.68
C ARG A 372 -17.68 -13.41 -5.93
N ARG A 373 -18.55 -13.51 -4.91
CA ARG A 373 -19.94 -13.05 -5.01
C ARG A 373 -20.02 -11.55 -5.28
N VAL A 374 -19.09 -10.78 -4.71
CA VAL A 374 -18.99 -9.33 -4.90
C VAL A 374 -18.26 -8.98 -6.20
N MET A 375 -17.12 -9.59 -6.51
CA MET A 375 -16.24 -9.09 -7.57
C MET A 375 -16.43 -9.77 -8.94
N ASP A 376 -16.82 -11.04 -9.01
CA ASP A 376 -16.83 -11.77 -10.30
C ASP A 376 -17.75 -11.08 -11.33
N HIS A 377 -18.96 -10.67 -10.91
CA HIS A 377 -19.90 -10.01 -11.81
C HIS A 377 -19.47 -8.58 -12.19
N ARG A 378 -18.68 -7.91 -11.33
CA ARG A 378 -18.14 -6.58 -11.61
C ARG A 378 -17.02 -6.64 -12.66
N VAL A 379 -16.16 -7.66 -12.58
CA VAL A 379 -15.15 -7.94 -13.62
C VAL A 379 -15.84 -8.19 -14.96
N LEU A 380 -16.90 -9.00 -14.98
CA LEU A 380 -17.65 -9.26 -16.22
C LEU A 380 -18.31 -8.00 -16.77
N ALA A 381 -18.95 -7.20 -15.91
CA ALA A 381 -19.58 -5.95 -16.33
C ALA A 381 -18.55 -4.98 -16.95
N HIS A 382 -17.33 -4.91 -16.40
CA HIS A 382 -16.25 -4.10 -16.95
C HIS A 382 -15.88 -4.49 -18.40
N TYR A 383 -15.93 -5.79 -18.72
CA TYR A 383 -15.69 -6.29 -20.08
C TYR A 383 -16.96 -6.51 -20.92
N GLY A 384 -18.10 -5.93 -20.52
CA GLY A 384 -19.36 -6.06 -21.26
C GLY A 384 -19.89 -7.50 -21.34
N GLY A 385 -19.53 -8.35 -20.38
CA GLY A 385 -19.88 -9.77 -20.33
C GLY A 385 -18.92 -10.70 -21.05
N ASP A 386 -17.90 -10.17 -21.74
CA ASP A 386 -16.92 -10.98 -22.46
C ASP A 386 -15.87 -11.58 -21.53
N ILE A 387 -16.11 -12.83 -21.12
CA ILE A 387 -15.19 -13.61 -20.27
C ILE A 387 -13.83 -13.88 -20.95
N THR A 388 -13.74 -13.83 -22.28
CA THR A 388 -12.49 -14.13 -23.00
C THR A 388 -11.44 -13.04 -22.82
N ARG A 389 -11.86 -11.83 -22.45
CA ARG A 389 -11.02 -10.68 -22.14
C ARG A 389 -10.52 -10.66 -20.70
N VAL A 390 -10.95 -11.59 -19.85
CA VAL A 390 -10.63 -11.64 -18.41
C VAL A 390 -9.35 -12.41 -18.15
N ASN A 391 -8.55 -11.98 -17.16
CA ASN A 391 -7.36 -12.70 -16.71
C ASN A 391 -7.76 -13.91 -15.84
N ILE A 392 -8.04 -15.07 -16.45
CA ILE A 392 -8.54 -16.25 -15.72
C ILE A 392 -7.39 -17.08 -15.14
N GLN A 393 -7.57 -17.57 -13.90
CA GLN A 393 -6.64 -18.52 -13.30
C GLN A 393 -6.44 -19.75 -14.21
N PRO A 394 -5.20 -20.05 -14.66
CA PRO A 394 -4.95 -21.06 -15.70
C PRO A 394 -5.57 -22.43 -15.42
N GLY A 395 -5.40 -22.96 -14.21
CA GLY A 395 -5.96 -24.27 -13.81
C GLY A 395 -7.50 -24.29 -13.67
N LYS A 396 -8.19 -23.16 -13.86
CA LYS A 396 -9.65 -23.06 -13.83
C LYS A 396 -10.23 -22.54 -15.16
N ARG A 397 -9.38 -22.30 -16.17
CA ARG A 397 -9.75 -21.57 -17.39
C ARG A 397 -10.89 -22.22 -18.15
N ASP A 398 -10.76 -23.49 -18.51
CA ASP A 398 -11.74 -24.20 -19.34
C ASP A 398 -13.10 -24.29 -18.64
N ARG A 399 -13.09 -24.58 -17.32
CA ARG A 399 -14.30 -24.60 -16.50
C ARG A 399 -14.99 -23.24 -16.43
N VAL A 400 -14.20 -22.15 -16.33
CA VAL A 400 -14.75 -20.79 -16.28
C VAL A 400 -15.34 -20.42 -17.64
N LEU A 401 -14.62 -20.64 -18.74
CA LEU A 401 -15.13 -20.36 -20.08
C LEU A 401 -16.42 -21.13 -20.37
N ALA A 402 -16.44 -22.44 -20.08
CA ALA A 402 -17.62 -23.28 -20.26
C ALA A 402 -18.83 -22.77 -19.45
N LYS A 403 -18.61 -22.31 -18.21
CA LYS A 403 -19.66 -21.71 -17.37
C LYS A 403 -20.31 -20.47 -18.01
N TYR A 404 -19.54 -19.70 -18.78
CA TYR A 404 -20.00 -18.48 -19.44
C TYR A 404 -20.28 -18.66 -20.94
N GLY A 405 -20.32 -19.90 -21.44
CA GLY A 405 -20.63 -20.20 -22.84
C GLY A 405 -19.56 -19.79 -23.85
N ALA A 406 -18.37 -19.42 -23.40
CA ALA A 406 -17.21 -19.17 -24.25
C ALA A 406 -16.43 -20.48 -24.47
N ARG A 407 -15.82 -20.65 -25.64
CA ARG A 407 -14.95 -21.79 -25.96
C ARG A 407 -13.50 -21.35 -26.05
#